data_AF-A0A4R8MVR0-F1
#
_entry.id   AF-A0A4R8MVR0-F1
#
_cell.length_a   1.000
_cell.length_b   1.000
_cell.length_c   1.000
_cell.angle_alpha   90.00
_cell.angle_beta   90.00
_cell.angle_gamma   90.00
#
_symmetry.space_group_name_H-M   'P 1'
#
loop_
_entity.id
_entity.type
_entity.pdbx_description
1 polymer ?
#
loop_
_entity_poly.entity_id
_entity_poly.type
_entity_poly.pdbx_seq_one_letter_code
_entity_poly.pdbx_strand_id
1 'polypeptide(L)'
;MKRTFKTTALSLILLAQLVACQTEKQVSESDANNKLLVGLLAGSAVSTSFLLEYNGQWNAGYTYNASGQMTGTPNGRLIIATNPDGSGSIISGFNSNANYFGGGDTTYRIISFDKATRRLYYQNTPGGNNFANSTFGRIDYTPVTTSGCELGASKCFYFCEAVSGKATLAEVQASTVTSNSTNYATNGCGGFTFSRALSRTENSTWTGL
;
A
#
# COMPACT_ATOMS: atom_id res chain seq x y z
N MET A 1 19.48 20.86 -69.04
CA MET A 1 20.21 21.06 -67.76
C MET A 1 19.46 21.86 -66.68
N LYS A 2 18.64 22.88 -67.00
CA LYS A 2 17.97 23.73 -65.96
C LYS A 2 16.85 23.06 -65.14
N ARG A 3 16.32 21.90 -65.57
CA ARG A 3 15.18 21.22 -64.92
C ARG A 3 15.62 20.27 -63.81
N THR A 4 16.76 19.60 -63.99
CA THR A 4 17.33 18.62 -63.05
C THR A 4 17.88 19.29 -61.79
N PHE A 5 18.45 20.51 -61.91
CA PHE A 5 18.98 21.26 -60.77
C PHE A 5 17.90 21.77 -59.81
N LYS A 6 16.70 22.09 -60.32
CA LYS A 6 15.59 22.59 -59.50
C LYS A 6 14.94 21.50 -58.66
N THR A 7 14.85 20.28 -59.17
CA THR A 7 14.31 19.13 -58.42
C THR A 7 15.26 18.69 -57.31
N THR A 8 16.58 18.68 -57.52
CA THR A 8 17.54 18.28 -56.47
C THR A 8 17.59 19.28 -55.31
N ALA A 9 17.50 20.58 -55.59
CA ALA A 9 17.46 21.62 -54.55
C ALA A 9 16.18 21.56 -53.71
N LEU A 10 15.02 21.27 -54.32
CA LEU A 10 13.76 21.11 -53.59
C LEU A 10 13.79 19.88 -52.67
N SER A 11 14.39 18.78 -53.12
CA SER A 11 14.52 17.55 -52.32
C SER A 11 15.40 17.76 -51.09
N LEU A 12 16.52 18.49 -51.19
CA LEU A 12 17.38 18.77 -50.04
C LEU A 12 16.70 19.67 -49.00
N ILE A 13 15.90 20.65 -49.43
CA ILE A 13 15.16 21.53 -48.51
C ILE A 13 14.07 20.74 -47.78
N LEU A 14 13.39 19.81 -48.46
CA LEU A 14 12.36 18.96 -47.84
C LEU A 14 12.97 17.93 -46.85
N LEU A 15 14.15 17.37 -47.16
CA LEU A 15 14.89 16.51 -46.23
C LEU A 15 15.42 17.27 -45.01
N ALA A 16 15.86 18.53 -45.17
CA ALA A 16 16.31 19.36 -44.06
C ALA A 16 15.18 19.72 -43.07
N GLN A 17 13.94 19.90 -43.55
CA GLN A 17 12.79 20.18 -42.69
C GLN A 17 12.28 18.94 -41.93
N LEU A 18 12.51 17.74 -42.44
CA LEU A 18 12.17 16.49 -41.74
C LEU A 18 13.12 16.20 -40.56
N VAL A 19 14.40 16.59 -40.67
CA VAL A 19 15.39 16.39 -39.59
C VAL A 19 15.20 17.41 -38.45
N ALA A 20 14.82 18.65 -38.78
CA ALA A 20 14.54 19.68 -37.78
C ALA A 20 13.24 19.42 -36.97
N CYS A 21 12.27 18.70 -37.55
CA CYS A 21 10.99 18.41 -36.89
C CYS A 21 11.07 17.25 -35.86
N GLN A 22 12.19 16.52 -35.79
CA GLN A 22 12.40 15.40 -34.88
C GLN A 22 13.21 15.76 -33.62
N THR A 23 13.80 16.95 -33.56
CA THR A 23 14.74 17.34 -32.48
C THR A 23 14.12 18.22 -31.39
N GLU A 24 12.96 18.83 -31.61
CA GLU A 24 12.34 19.76 -30.63
C GLU A 24 11.70 19.09 -29.40
N LYS A 25 11.60 17.76 -29.35
CA LYS A 25 11.02 17.03 -28.20
C LYS A 25 11.92 15.96 -27.58
N GLN A 26 13.17 15.86 -28.02
CA GLN A 26 14.11 14.94 -27.41
C GLN A 26 14.80 15.63 -26.23
N VAL A 27 14.38 15.24 -25.02
CA VAL A 27 15.10 15.59 -23.79
C VAL A 27 16.46 14.90 -23.85
N SER A 28 17.53 15.59 -23.43
CA SER A 28 18.85 14.97 -23.39
C SER A 28 18.81 13.70 -22.54
N GLU A 29 19.55 12.66 -22.91
CA GLU A 29 19.58 11.40 -22.16
C GLU A 29 19.97 11.63 -20.69
N SER A 30 20.87 12.59 -20.44
CA SER A 30 21.24 13.02 -19.09
C SER A 30 20.07 13.65 -18.32
N ASP A 31 19.23 14.46 -18.97
CA ASP A 31 18.05 15.06 -18.34
C ASP A 31 16.94 14.03 -18.12
N ALA A 32 16.78 13.08 -19.04
CA ALA A 32 15.85 11.96 -18.90
C ALA A 32 16.29 11.06 -17.74
N ASN A 33 17.57 10.71 -17.65
CA ASN A 33 18.13 9.89 -16.57
C ASN A 33 18.11 10.62 -15.23
N ASN A 34 18.40 11.93 -15.19
CA ASN A 34 18.25 12.71 -13.96
C ASN A 34 16.80 12.82 -13.53
N LYS A 35 15.85 13.07 -14.44
CA LYS A 35 14.41 13.10 -14.10
C LYS A 35 13.88 11.74 -13.69
N LEU A 36 14.37 10.67 -14.31
CA LEU A 36 14.07 9.29 -13.92
C LEU A 36 14.64 9.00 -12.54
N LEU A 37 15.89 9.37 -12.26
CA LEU A 37 16.55 9.15 -10.98
C LEU A 37 15.92 9.99 -9.86
N VAL A 38 15.60 11.26 -10.13
CA VAL A 38 14.84 12.13 -9.21
C VAL A 38 13.43 11.58 -9.00
N GLY A 39 12.77 11.11 -10.06
CA GLY A 39 11.47 10.45 -9.96
C GLY A 39 11.52 9.13 -9.19
N LEU A 40 12.59 8.37 -9.32
CA LEU A 40 12.83 7.11 -8.60
C LEU A 40 13.21 7.37 -7.15
N LEU A 41 14.04 8.38 -6.86
CA LEU A 41 14.42 8.78 -5.51
C LEU A 41 13.23 9.41 -4.76
N ALA A 42 12.51 10.33 -5.38
CA ALA A 42 11.28 10.90 -4.82
C ALA A 42 10.19 9.83 -4.68
N GLY A 43 10.05 8.95 -5.67
CA GLY A 43 9.13 7.81 -5.63
C GLY A 43 9.48 6.83 -4.51
N SER A 44 10.77 6.50 -4.34
CA SER A 44 11.26 5.60 -3.29
C SER A 44 11.12 6.19 -1.89
N ALA A 45 11.32 7.50 -1.71
CA ALA A 45 11.13 8.16 -0.42
C ALA A 45 9.65 8.25 -0.01
N VAL A 46 8.73 8.36 -0.98
CA VAL A 46 7.29 8.41 -0.72
C VAL A 46 6.70 7.00 -0.55
N SER A 47 7.14 6.02 -1.36
CA SER A 47 6.66 4.62 -1.35
C SER A 47 7.19 3.77 -0.19
N THR A 48 8.32 4.12 0.42
CA THR A 48 8.87 3.38 1.57
C THR A 48 8.35 3.87 2.92
N SER A 49 7.67 5.01 2.94
CA SER A 49 7.39 5.71 4.21
C SER A 49 6.40 4.97 5.13
N PHE A 50 5.40 4.26 4.60
CA PHE A 50 4.55 3.36 5.40
C PHE A 50 5.32 2.08 5.78
N LEU A 51 5.95 1.42 4.81
CA LEU A 51 6.63 0.15 5.09
C LEU A 51 7.78 0.29 6.10
N LEU A 52 8.48 1.41 6.15
CA LEU A 52 9.51 1.68 7.17
C LEU A 52 8.95 1.72 8.60
N GLU A 53 7.74 2.24 8.78
CA GLU A 53 7.14 2.40 10.11
C GLU A 53 6.41 1.12 10.58
N TYR A 54 5.76 0.41 9.66
CA TYR A 54 4.82 -0.68 9.97
C TYR A 54 5.38 -2.09 9.70
N ASN A 55 6.53 -2.23 9.02
CA ASN A 55 7.15 -3.53 8.76
C ASN A 55 7.48 -4.25 10.08
N GLY A 56 7.06 -5.50 10.19
CA GLY A 56 7.25 -6.33 11.37
C GLY A 56 6.08 -7.28 11.62
N GLN A 57 6.15 -7.97 12.76
CA GLN A 57 5.08 -8.83 13.25
C GLN A 57 4.32 -8.15 14.40
N TRP A 58 3.01 -8.34 14.42
CA TRP A 58 2.12 -7.71 15.37
C TRP A 58 1.12 -8.73 15.93
N ASN A 59 0.91 -8.70 17.24
CA ASN A 59 -0.28 -9.28 17.84
C ASN A 59 -1.47 -8.38 17.50
N ALA A 60 -2.52 -8.95 16.93
CA ALA A 60 -3.68 -8.20 16.45
C ALA A 60 -4.99 -8.79 16.99
N GLY A 61 -6.10 -8.07 16.78
CA GLY A 61 -7.44 -8.52 17.17
C GLY A 61 -7.84 -8.15 18.61
N TYR A 62 -7.12 -7.24 19.25
CA TYR A 62 -7.59 -6.62 20.50
C TYR A 62 -8.65 -5.56 20.21
N THR A 63 -9.70 -5.56 21.03
CA THR A 63 -10.74 -4.52 21.02
C THR A 63 -10.65 -3.71 22.31
N TYR A 64 -11.40 -2.60 22.39
CA TYR A 64 -11.45 -1.75 23.57
C TYR A 64 -12.91 -1.52 23.96
N ASN A 65 -13.20 -1.52 25.25
CA ASN A 65 -14.50 -1.12 25.75
C ASN A 65 -14.65 0.41 25.72
N ALA A 66 -15.85 0.91 26.05
CA ALA A 66 -16.15 2.35 26.09
C ALA A 66 -15.27 3.14 27.08
N SER A 67 -14.67 2.47 28.06
CA SER A 67 -13.73 3.07 29.03
C SER A 67 -12.28 3.06 28.56
N GLY A 68 -12.01 2.63 27.32
CA GLY A 68 -10.67 2.56 26.76
C GLY A 68 -9.80 1.43 27.33
N GLN A 69 -10.41 0.45 28.01
CA GLN A 69 -9.68 -0.72 28.49
C GLN A 69 -9.65 -1.78 27.40
N MET A 70 -8.47 -2.39 27.21
CA MET A 70 -8.30 -3.50 26.29
C MET A 70 -9.19 -4.68 26.72
N THR A 71 -9.93 -5.23 25.77
CA THR A 71 -10.80 -6.39 25.94
C THR A 71 -10.52 -7.45 24.87
N GLY A 72 -10.64 -8.72 25.26
CA GLY A 72 -10.45 -9.88 24.39
C GLY A 72 -9.12 -10.60 24.61
N THR A 73 -9.10 -11.90 24.32
CA THR A 73 -7.88 -12.71 24.33
C THR A 73 -7.24 -12.66 22.94
N PRO A 74 -5.98 -12.22 22.82
CA PRO A 74 -5.35 -12.10 21.51
C PRO A 74 -5.12 -13.44 20.86
N ASN A 75 -5.82 -13.67 19.76
CA ASN A 75 -5.50 -14.76 18.86
C ASN A 75 -5.16 -14.28 17.46
N GLY A 76 -5.12 -12.97 17.18
CA GLY A 76 -4.76 -12.46 15.85
C GLY A 76 -3.26 -12.21 15.69
N ARG A 77 -2.80 -12.28 14.44
CA ARG A 77 -1.47 -11.88 13.99
C ARG A 77 -1.59 -11.04 12.73
N LEU A 78 -0.79 -9.98 12.66
CA LEU A 78 -0.47 -9.30 11.41
C LEU A 78 1.02 -9.40 11.14
N ILE A 79 1.38 -9.66 9.88
CA ILE A 79 2.75 -9.51 9.38
C ILE A 79 2.69 -8.51 8.23
N ILE A 80 3.49 -7.45 8.32
CA ILE A 80 3.59 -6.45 7.27
C ILE A 80 5.04 -6.51 6.78
N ALA A 81 5.23 -6.69 5.48
CA ALA A 81 6.56 -6.79 4.91
C ALA A 81 6.69 -5.99 3.61
N THR A 82 7.93 -5.71 3.26
CA THR A 82 8.32 -5.15 1.97
C THR A 82 8.77 -6.30 1.09
N ASN A 83 8.15 -6.45 -0.08
CA ASN A 83 8.54 -7.39 -1.11
C ASN A 83 9.83 -6.91 -1.80
N PRO A 84 10.57 -7.80 -2.50
CA PRO A 84 11.80 -7.42 -3.22
C PRO A 84 11.61 -6.33 -4.28
N ASP A 85 10.41 -6.23 -4.86
CA ASP A 85 10.04 -5.19 -5.83
C ASP A 85 9.69 -3.84 -5.18
N GLY A 86 9.86 -3.71 -3.86
CA GLY A 86 9.55 -2.52 -3.08
C GLY A 86 8.07 -2.35 -2.73
N SER A 87 7.20 -3.22 -3.23
CA SER A 87 5.78 -3.20 -2.86
C SER A 87 5.57 -3.77 -1.45
N GLY A 88 4.42 -3.47 -0.86
CA GLY A 88 4.06 -3.98 0.46
C GLY A 88 3.17 -5.21 0.39
N SER A 89 3.29 -6.08 1.39
CA SER A 89 2.35 -7.20 1.60
C SER A 89 1.92 -7.26 3.06
N ILE A 90 0.68 -7.69 3.27
CA ILE A 90 0.11 -7.94 4.60
C ILE A 90 -0.32 -9.40 4.66
N ILE A 91 0.01 -10.05 5.77
CA ILE A 91 -0.56 -11.32 6.17
C ILE A 91 -1.39 -11.08 7.43
N SER A 92 -2.64 -11.52 7.42
CA SER A 92 -3.52 -11.54 8.60
C SER A 92 -3.96 -12.95 8.90
N GLY A 93 -3.89 -13.37 10.16
CA GLY A 93 -4.26 -14.73 10.55
C GLY A 93 -4.40 -14.89 12.06
N PHE A 94 -4.52 -16.14 12.50
CA PHE A 94 -4.64 -16.50 13.90
C PHE A 94 -3.38 -17.18 14.47
N ASN A 95 -3.11 -16.99 15.76
CA ASN A 95 -1.92 -17.52 16.45
C ASN A 95 -2.01 -19.01 16.76
N SER A 96 -3.21 -19.51 17.07
CA SER A 96 -3.39 -20.88 17.54
C SER A 96 -4.28 -21.75 16.66
N ASN A 97 -4.87 -21.22 15.59
CA ASN A 97 -5.78 -21.99 14.74
C ASN A 97 -5.61 -21.67 13.25
N ALA A 98 -4.75 -22.45 12.59
CA ALA A 98 -4.81 -22.68 11.15
C ALA A 98 -6.02 -23.56 10.75
N ASN A 99 -7.12 -23.57 11.53
CA ASN A 99 -8.28 -24.47 11.32
C ASN A 99 -9.65 -23.83 11.57
N TYR A 100 -9.75 -22.53 11.88
CA TYR A 100 -11.05 -21.86 11.99
C TYR A 100 -11.51 -21.42 10.59
N PHE A 101 -12.62 -21.99 10.09
CA PHE A 101 -13.21 -21.74 8.75
C PHE A 101 -12.17 -21.69 7.61
N GLY A 102 -11.56 -22.83 7.30
CA GLY A 102 -10.65 -23.01 6.17
C GLY A 102 -9.17 -22.63 6.41
N GLY A 103 -8.84 -22.13 7.62
CA GLY A 103 -7.55 -22.41 8.23
C GLY A 103 -6.27 -21.82 7.61
N GLY A 104 -6.35 -20.77 6.81
CA GLY A 104 -5.16 -20.11 6.24
C GLY A 104 -4.97 -18.66 6.67
N ASP A 105 -3.72 -18.23 6.63
CA ASP A 105 -3.35 -16.82 6.61
C ASP A 105 -4.01 -16.14 5.38
N THR A 106 -4.68 -15.02 5.61
CA THR A 106 -5.19 -14.14 4.54
C THR A 106 -4.05 -13.24 4.08
N THR A 107 -3.82 -13.20 2.77
CA THR A 107 -2.73 -12.45 2.17
C THR A 107 -3.27 -11.29 1.33
N TYR A 108 -2.61 -10.13 1.44
CA TYR A 108 -2.95 -8.91 0.74
C TYR A 108 -1.71 -8.31 0.09
N ARG A 109 -1.83 -7.88 -1.16
CA ARG A 109 -0.86 -6.99 -1.81
C ARG A 109 -1.28 -5.54 -1.58
N ILE A 110 -0.36 -4.73 -1.05
CA ILE A 110 -0.57 -3.30 -0.89
C ILE A 110 -0.44 -2.65 -2.27
N ILE A 111 -1.50 -2.01 -2.74
CA ILE A 111 -1.54 -1.33 -4.04
C ILE A 111 -1.06 0.11 -3.89
N SER A 112 -1.56 0.79 -2.86
CA SER A 112 -1.16 2.17 -2.55
C SER A 112 -1.48 2.51 -1.10
N PHE A 113 -0.87 3.56 -0.58
CA PHE A 113 -1.20 4.13 0.71
C PHE A 113 -1.07 5.65 0.66
N ASP A 114 -1.86 6.32 1.49
CA ASP A 114 -1.84 7.77 1.67
C ASP A 114 -1.66 8.08 3.16
N LYS A 115 -0.55 8.75 3.50
CA LYS A 115 -0.23 9.15 4.87
C LYS A 115 -1.07 10.33 5.37
N ALA A 116 -1.53 11.20 4.48
CA ALA A 116 -2.33 12.36 4.87
C ALA A 116 -3.72 11.93 5.32
N THR A 117 -4.33 11.02 4.57
CA THR A 117 -5.66 10.47 4.89
C THR A 117 -5.62 9.19 5.74
N ARG A 118 -4.43 8.61 5.93
CA ARG A 118 -4.17 7.35 6.67
C ARG A 118 -4.99 6.18 6.14
N ARG A 119 -4.97 6.03 4.81
CA ARG A 119 -5.67 4.98 4.07
C ARG A 119 -4.67 4.12 3.32
N LEU A 120 -4.89 2.82 3.33
CA LEU A 120 -4.14 1.83 2.57
C LEU A 120 -5.13 1.07 1.70
N TYR A 121 -4.82 0.94 0.42
CA TYR A 121 -5.61 0.19 -0.54
C TYR A 121 -4.89 -1.10 -0.88
N TYR A 122 -5.62 -2.21 -0.84
CA TYR A 122 -5.05 -3.53 -1.04
C TYR A 122 -5.86 -4.34 -2.06
N GLN A 123 -5.23 -5.38 -2.57
CA GLN A 123 -5.87 -6.46 -3.31
C GLN A 123 -5.62 -7.79 -2.59
N ASN A 124 -6.66 -8.59 -2.41
CA ASN A 124 -6.54 -9.96 -1.92
C ASN A 124 -5.71 -10.78 -2.92
N THR A 125 -4.60 -11.35 -2.46
CA THR A 125 -3.75 -12.17 -3.32
C THR A 125 -4.33 -13.58 -3.48
N PRO A 126 -4.18 -14.20 -4.67
CA PRO A 126 -4.58 -15.58 -4.87
C PRO A 126 -3.77 -16.52 -3.95
N GLY A 127 -4.45 -17.27 -3.08
CA GLY A 127 -3.83 -18.24 -2.17
C GLY A 127 -4.14 -17.98 -0.69
N GLY A 128 -4.36 -19.06 0.06
CA GLY A 128 -4.63 -19.05 1.51
C GLY A 128 -6.00 -18.46 1.87
N ASN A 129 -7.01 -19.32 1.99
CA ASN A 129 -8.29 -19.09 2.66
C ASN A 129 -9.11 -17.81 2.33
N ASN A 130 -8.73 -17.10 1.27
CA ASN A 130 -9.43 -15.94 0.75
C ASN A 130 -10.66 -16.41 -0.03
N PHE A 131 -11.84 -16.32 0.60
CA PHE A 131 -13.13 -16.62 -0.07
C PHE A 131 -13.42 -15.68 -1.26
N ALA A 132 -12.69 -14.57 -1.37
CA ALA A 132 -12.84 -13.56 -2.41
C ALA A 132 -11.49 -13.24 -3.08
N ASN A 133 -10.96 -14.19 -3.85
CA ASN A 133 -9.73 -14.01 -4.63
C ASN A 133 -9.81 -12.75 -5.49
N SER A 134 -8.74 -11.95 -5.52
CA SER A 134 -8.60 -10.75 -6.36
C SER A 134 -9.58 -9.60 -6.08
N THR A 135 -10.34 -9.64 -4.98
CA THR A 135 -11.14 -8.48 -4.55
C THR A 135 -10.26 -7.42 -3.89
N PHE A 136 -10.77 -6.19 -3.87
CA PHE A 136 -10.07 -5.01 -3.39
C PHE A 136 -10.71 -4.49 -2.10
N GLY A 137 -9.90 -3.83 -1.29
CA GLY A 137 -10.37 -3.18 -0.08
C GLY A 137 -9.47 -2.06 0.41
N ARG A 138 -9.87 -1.49 1.55
CA ARG A 138 -9.24 -0.35 2.20
C ARG A 138 -9.06 -0.62 3.69
N ILE A 139 -7.83 -0.43 4.17
CA ILE A 139 -7.50 -0.40 5.59
C ILE A 139 -7.24 1.05 5.98
N ASP A 140 -7.96 1.51 7.02
CA ASP A 140 -7.71 2.80 7.64
C ASP A 140 -6.89 2.58 8.92
N TYR A 141 -5.92 3.44 9.19
CA TYR A 141 -4.95 3.20 10.27
C TYR A 141 -4.55 4.46 11.04
N THR A 142 -3.92 4.31 12.19
CA THR A 142 -3.29 5.40 12.95
C THR A 142 -1.77 5.39 12.79
N PRO A 143 -1.08 6.51 13.04
CA PRO A 143 0.37 6.50 13.23
C PRO A 143 0.81 5.42 14.22
N VAL A 144 1.99 4.84 13.99
CA VAL A 144 2.66 4.01 15.00
C VAL A 144 3.09 4.89 16.15
N THR A 145 2.81 4.47 17.38
CA THR A 145 3.29 5.10 18.61
C THR A 145 4.14 4.13 19.42
N THR A 146 5.04 4.68 20.24
CA THR A 146 5.85 3.94 21.22
C THR A 146 5.35 4.15 22.66
N SER A 147 4.32 4.97 22.85
CA SER A 147 3.75 5.29 24.16
C SER A 147 2.37 4.67 24.33
N GLY A 148 2.04 4.22 25.54
CA GLY A 148 0.72 3.68 25.86
C GLY A 148 0.44 2.33 25.22
N CYS A 149 1.47 1.63 24.73
CA CYS A 149 1.35 0.27 24.21
C CYS A 149 1.33 -0.72 25.37
N GLU A 150 0.31 -1.58 25.38
CA GLU A 150 0.11 -2.55 26.45
C GLU A 150 0.93 -3.82 26.22
N LEU A 151 0.91 -4.71 27.23
CA LEU A 151 1.52 -6.04 27.17
C LEU A 151 3.03 -6.02 26.83
N GLY A 152 3.72 -4.93 27.19
CA GLY A 152 5.16 -4.78 26.98
C GLY A 152 5.57 -4.54 25.53
N ALA A 153 4.62 -4.28 24.61
CA ALA A 153 4.94 -3.96 23.23
C ALA A 153 5.67 -2.61 23.12
N SER A 154 6.71 -2.55 22.30
CA SER A 154 7.50 -1.32 22.09
C SER A 154 6.85 -0.37 21.08
N LYS A 155 5.98 -0.89 20.21
CA LYS A 155 5.22 -0.12 19.22
C LYS A 155 3.78 -0.63 19.14
N CYS A 156 2.87 0.26 18.81
CA CYS A 156 1.48 -0.09 18.58
C CYS A 156 0.78 0.90 17.66
N PHE A 157 -0.30 0.45 17.01
CA PHE A 157 -1.19 1.27 16.20
C PHE A 157 -2.59 0.66 16.15
N TYR A 158 -3.56 1.44 15.69
CA TYR A 158 -4.90 0.99 15.39
C TYR A 158 -5.08 0.85 13.89
N PHE A 159 -5.84 -0.15 13.47
CA PHE A 159 -6.21 -0.37 12.09
C PHE A 159 -7.64 -0.93 11.99
N CYS A 160 -8.26 -0.74 10.84
CA CYS A 160 -9.54 -1.35 10.56
C CYS A 160 -9.74 -1.53 9.06
N GLU A 161 -10.41 -2.60 8.66
CA GLU A 161 -10.84 -2.82 7.29
C GLU A 161 -12.16 -2.08 7.05
N ALA A 162 -12.06 -0.85 6.55
CA ALA A 162 -13.23 0.01 6.37
C ALA A 162 -14.03 -0.34 5.12
N VAL A 163 -13.39 -0.92 4.11
CA VAL A 163 -14.02 -1.35 2.86
C VAL A 163 -13.40 -2.68 2.45
N SER A 164 -14.21 -3.68 2.13
CA SER A 164 -13.74 -5.00 1.70
C SER A 164 -14.58 -5.55 0.54
N GLY A 165 -14.01 -6.53 -0.17
CA GLY A 165 -14.73 -7.35 -1.13
C GLY A 165 -15.21 -6.64 -2.41
N LYS A 166 -14.63 -5.49 -2.77
CA LYS A 166 -14.98 -4.79 -4.02
C LYS A 166 -14.36 -5.47 -5.24
N ALA A 167 -15.04 -5.41 -6.38
CA ALA A 167 -14.56 -6.03 -7.60
C ALA A 167 -13.40 -5.25 -8.23
N THR A 168 -13.34 -3.93 -7.99
CA THR A 168 -12.33 -3.04 -8.55
C THR A 168 -11.76 -2.07 -7.51
N LEU A 169 -10.52 -1.62 -7.74
CA LEU A 169 -9.90 -0.56 -6.94
C LEU A 169 -10.72 0.75 -6.99
N ALA A 170 -11.32 1.08 -8.14
CA ALA A 170 -12.11 2.29 -8.31
C ALA A 170 -13.33 2.32 -7.39
N GLU A 171 -14.01 1.19 -7.19
CA GLU A 171 -15.12 1.07 -6.24
C GLU A 171 -14.68 1.30 -4.79
N VAL A 172 -13.48 0.85 -4.43
CA VAL A 172 -12.92 1.10 -3.10
C VAL A 172 -12.61 2.58 -2.92
N GLN A 173 -12.02 3.22 -3.93
CA GLN A 173 -11.66 4.64 -3.91
C GLN A 173 -12.89 5.56 -3.91
N ALA A 174 -13.97 5.15 -4.57
CA ALA A 174 -15.25 5.86 -4.60
C ALA A 174 -16.11 5.63 -3.34
N SER A 175 -15.70 4.73 -2.44
CA SER A 175 -16.46 4.43 -1.22
C SER A 175 -16.61 5.65 -0.32
N THR A 176 -17.86 5.92 0.07
CA THR A 176 -18.22 6.99 1.02
C THR A 176 -18.04 6.59 2.48
N VAL A 177 -17.59 5.36 2.76
CA VAL A 177 -17.33 4.91 4.14
C VAL A 177 -16.26 5.81 4.75
N THR A 178 -16.62 6.49 5.84
CA THR A 178 -15.71 7.30 6.63
C THR A 178 -15.23 6.53 7.84
N SER A 179 -13.96 6.73 8.19
CA SER A 179 -13.44 6.36 9.49
C SER A 179 -13.07 7.60 10.29
N ASN A 180 -13.20 7.50 11.61
CA ASN A 180 -12.73 8.46 12.57
C ASN A 180 -11.79 7.75 13.55
N SER A 181 -10.50 7.97 13.35
CA SER A 181 -9.44 7.40 14.18
C SER A 181 -9.37 7.98 15.59
N THR A 182 -10.13 9.04 15.92
CA THR A 182 -10.28 9.51 17.32
C THR A 182 -11.30 8.68 18.09
N ASN A 183 -12.16 7.93 17.39
CA ASN A 183 -13.23 7.10 17.97
C ASN A 183 -12.92 5.60 17.80
N TYR A 184 -11.64 5.23 17.92
CA TYR A 184 -11.16 3.87 17.63
C TYR A 184 -11.81 2.80 18.53
N ALA A 185 -12.22 3.14 19.75
CA ALA A 185 -12.77 2.22 20.75
C ALA A 185 -14.27 1.93 20.58
N THR A 186 -14.97 2.61 19.65
CA THR A 186 -16.43 2.47 19.50
C THR A 186 -16.84 2.21 18.06
N ASN A 187 -17.19 3.23 17.29
CA ASN A 187 -17.77 3.11 15.95
C ASN A 187 -16.94 3.82 14.88
N GLY A 188 -15.67 4.10 15.17
CA GLY A 188 -14.77 4.85 14.32
C GLY A 188 -14.51 4.22 12.95
N CYS A 189 -14.82 2.95 12.70
CA CYS A 189 -14.57 2.30 11.42
C CYS A 189 -15.87 1.95 10.68
N GLY A 190 -16.54 2.93 10.09
CA GLY A 190 -17.80 2.67 9.36
C GLY A 190 -18.90 2.03 10.20
N GLY A 191 -18.92 2.28 11.52
CA GLY A 191 -19.84 1.65 12.47
C GLY A 191 -19.22 0.58 13.37
N PHE A 192 -17.98 0.14 13.10
CA PHE A 192 -17.26 -0.86 13.89
C PHE A 192 -16.10 -0.26 14.69
N THR A 193 -15.56 -1.02 15.66
CA THR A 193 -14.35 -0.67 16.40
C THR A 193 -13.11 -0.85 15.53
N PHE A 194 -12.05 -0.12 15.84
CA PHE A 194 -10.72 -0.44 15.32
C PHE A 194 -10.14 -1.63 16.09
N SER A 195 -9.34 -2.43 15.40
CA SER A 195 -8.44 -3.39 16.02
C SER A 195 -7.14 -2.70 16.42
N ARG A 196 -6.52 -3.15 17.51
CA ARG A 196 -5.17 -2.72 17.89
C ARG A 196 -4.15 -3.77 17.51
N ALA A 197 -3.03 -3.30 16.96
CA ALA A 197 -1.83 -4.05 16.67
C ALA A 197 -0.74 -3.68 17.68
N LEU A 198 -0.15 -4.69 18.32
CA LEU A 198 0.95 -4.56 19.28
C LEU A 198 2.18 -5.28 18.73
N SER A 199 3.31 -4.59 18.65
CA SER A 199 4.54 -5.16 18.08
C SER A 199 5.00 -6.38 18.85
N ARG A 200 5.47 -7.41 18.13
CA ARG A 200 6.22 -8.51 18.74
C ARG A 200 7.69 -8.17 18.85
N THR A 201 8.37 -8.79 19.80
CA THR A 201 9.83 -8.72 19.94
C THR A 201 10.55 -9.38 18.76
N GLU A 202 9.89 -10.34 18.12
CA GLU A 202 10.39 -11.03 16.93
C GLU A 202 10.13 -10.18 15.68
N ASN A 203 11.20 -9.90 14.92
CA ASN A 203 11.08 -9.34 13.58
C ASN A 203 10.40 -10.35 12.63
N SER A 204 9.75 -9.85 11.58
CA SER A 204 9.24 -10.72 10.52
C SER A 204 10.41 -11.43 9.82
N THR A 205 10.38 -12.77 9.79
CA THR A 205 11.26 -13.57 8.92
C THR A 205 10.65 -13.79 7.53
N TRP A 206 9.44 -13.29 7.31
CA TRP A 206 8.73 -13.44 6.03
C TRP A 206 9.18 -12.36 5.03
N THR A 207 9.57 -12.81 3.83
CA THR A 207 10.25 -11.98 2.81
C THR A 207 9.35 -11.51 1.68
N GLY A 208 8.04 -11.39 1.90
CA GLY A 208 7.12 -11.01 0.82
C GLY A 208 6.55 -12.19 0.04
N LEU A 209 5.59 -11.88 -0.83
CA LEU A 209 5.08 -12.79 -1.87
C LEU A 209 5.96 -12.70 -3.13
#